data_AF-A0A2E7E681-F1
#
_entry.id   AF-A0A2E7E681-F1
#
_cell.length_a   1.000
_cell.length_b   1.000
_cell.length_c   1.000
_cell.angle_alpha   90.00
_cell.angle_beta   90.00
_cell.angle_gamma   90.00
#
_symmetry.space_group_name_H-M   'P 1'
#
loop_
_entity.id
_entity.type
_entity.pdbx_description
1 polymer ?
#
loop_
_entity_poly.entity_id
_entity_poly.type
_entity_poly.pdbx_seq_one_letter_code
_entity_poly.pdbx_strand_id
1 'polypeptide(L)'
;MFKKFNAVALLIASISLSGCFEPETNLSGLSEDTYLASGANALPMTFPAGTATIAKQRDQFNKPTPPTPYMAPSTWVIYIASPAWTSGGLTITRRLASDAAAATSVKSFLRDNLLTDRVKLAWLQYDPNPAQEIMGDKPVSKGNLIPLYLQPFGPDVDYFIYSPAERFSSRGQSLRFDQWVKPYLSFARPQGDEFVTEDKFHLSKGFSDVNSDYWDDWSRIWFIVNPEGIVVDAYFSNLGSGKTYGSIRPINSLIHHLNLDSEKMIIPQLVEHSYISKYTPPYWDQVVEESLDLYLNPQGN
;
A
#
# COMPACT_ATOMS: atom_id res chain seq x y z
N MET A 1 18.08 -61.99 40.84
CA MET A 1 18.77 -63.13 40.20
C MET A 1 18.20 -63.28 38.80
N PHE A 2 19.03 -63.11 37.75
CA PHE A 2 18.77 -63.35 36.31
C PHE A 2 17.64 -62.50 35.66
N LYS A 3 17.67 -62.06 34.38
CA LYS A 3 18.56 -62.27 33.24
C LYS A 3 18.33 -61.16 32.20
N LYS A 4 19.35 -60.94 31.37
CA LYS A 4 19.46 -60.05 30.20
C LYS A 4 18.33 -60.21 29.16
N PHE A 5 17.97 -59.12 28.50
CA PHE A 5 17.58 -59.06 27.07
C PHE A 5 18.05 -57.69 26.53
N ASN A 6 19.19 -57.65 25.85
CA ASN A 6 19.37 -57.76 24.40
C ASN A 6 19.06 -56.45 23.65
N ALA A 7 20.12 -55.93 23.04
CA ALA A 7 20.18 -54.75 22.24
C ALA A 7 19.31 -54.85 20.98
N VAL A 8 18.66 -53.74 20.64
CA VAL A 8 18.42 -53.37 19.25
C VAL A 8 18.80 -51.89 19.14
N ALA A 9 20.06 -51.64 18.77
CA ALA A 9 20.46 -50.35 18.27
C ALA A 9 19.89 -50.21 16.85
N LEU A 10 18.82 -49.42 16.69
CA LEU A 10 18.34 -49.03 15.37
C LEU A 10 19.30 -47.97 14.83
N LEU A 11 20.26 -48.41 14.03
CA LEU A 11 21.07 -47.56 13.19
C LEU A 11 20.17 -47.04 12.06
N ILE A 12 19.54 -45.89 12.24
CA ILE A 12 18.87 -45.19 11.14
C ILE A 12 19.97 -44.52 10.33
N ALA A 13 20.38 -45.18 9.24
CA ALA A 13 21.14 -44.56 8.18
C ALA A 13 20.25 -43.50 7.52
N SER A 14 20.42 -42.24 7.90
CA SER A 14 19.94 -41.10 7.14
C SER A 14 20.73 -41.04 5.84
N ILE A 15 20.13 -41.57 4.78
CA ILE A 15 20.60 -41.40 3.41
C ILE A 15 20.60 -39.90 3.12
N SER A 16 21.79 -39.31 3.17
CA SER A 16 22.07 -37.95 2.73
C SER A 16 22.11 -37.97 1.21
N LEU A 17 20.93 -37.89 0.59
CA LEU A 17 20.82 -37.42 -0.78
C LEU A 17 20.99 -35.90 -0.76
N SER A 18 22.25 -35.46 -0.67
CA SER A 18 22.65 -34.10 -1.02
C SER A 18 22.58 -33.93 -2.54
N GLY A 19 21.35 -33.97 -3.07
CA GLY A 19 21.04 -33.06 -4.16
C GLY A 19 20.96 -31.68 -3.52
N CYS A 20 21.84 -30.76 -3.91
CA CYS A 20 21.64 -29.34 -3.68
C CYS A 20 20.37 -28.92 -4.43
N PHE A 21 19.21 -29.29 -3.89
CA PHE A 21 17.98 -28.55 -4.14
C PHE A 21 18.17 -27.28 -3.34
N GLU A 22 18.89 -26.31 -3.92
CA GLU A 22 18.70 -24.93 -3.49
C GLU A 22 17.24 -24.64 -3.85
N PRO A 23 16.34 -24.50 -2.85
CA PRO A 23 14.98 -24.10 -3.15
C PRO A 23 15.08 -22.80 -3.94
N GLU A 24 14.32 -22.67 -5.03
CA GLU A 24 14.31 -21.45 -5.83
C GLU A 24 14.04 -20.25 -4.89
N THR A 25 15.10 -19.49 -4.65
CA THR A 25 15.04 -18.19 -4.01
C THR A 25 14.58 -17.22 -5.08
N ASN A 26 13.73 -16.26 -4.70
CA ASN A 26 13.10 -15.30 -5.61
C ASN A 26 12.16 -15.89 -6.70
N LEU A 27 11.03 -16.43 -6.27
CA LEU A 27 9.97 -16.94 -7.17
C LEU A 27 9.29 -15.84 -8.00
N SER A 28 9.39 -14.58 -7.59
CA SER A 28 8.79 -13.45 -8.33
C SER A 28 9.70 -12.85 -9.41
N GLY A 29 10.96 -13.29 -9.50
CA GLY A 29 11.93 -12.74 -10.43
C GLY A 29 12.23 -11.25 -10.22
N LEU A 30 12.06 -10.73 -9.01
CA LEU A 30 12.36 -9.32 -8.71
C LEU A 30 13.87 -9.10 -8.62
N SER A 31 14.34 -7.98 -9.10
CA SER A 31 15.76 -7.63 -9.20
C SER A 31 15.91 -6.15 -9.50
N GLU A 32 17.13 -5.65 -9.44
CA GLU A 32 17.47 -4.30 -9.89
C GLU A 32 16.95 -4.00 -11.30
N ASP A 33 17.05 -4.95 -12.23
CA ASP A 33 16.60 -4.78 -13.62
C ASP A 33 15.07 -4.67 -13.75
N THR A 34 14.32 -5.17 -12.78
CA THR A 34 12.85 -5.08 -12.75
C THR A 34 12.35 -3.87 -11.98
N TYR A 35 13.25 -3.14 -11.32
CA TYR A 35 12.90 -1.93 -10.57
C TYR A 35 12.35 -0.87 -11.54
N LEU A 36 11.22 -0.28 -11.13
CA LEU A 36 10.66 0.87 -11.82
C LEU A 36 10.52 1.99 -10.79
N ALA A 37 11.31 3.05 -10.99
CA ALA A 37 11.21 4.26 -10.21
C ALA A 37 9.80 4.83 -10.31
N SER A 38 9.26 5.29 -9.18
CA SER A 38 7.92 5.86 -9.16
C SER A 38 7.87 7.24 -9.82
N GLY A 39 9.02 7.91 -9.94
CA GLY A 39 9.13 9.28 -10.43
C GLY A 39 8.57 10.32 -9.46
N ALA A 40 8.30 9.95 -8.20
CA ALA A 40 7.86 10.86 -7.16
C ALA A 40 8.92 11.93 -6.88
N ASN A 41 8.49 13.14 -6.54
CA ASN A 41 9.42 14.16 -6.06
C ASN A 41 9.95 13.72 -4.69
N ALA A 42 11.28 13.74 -4.54
CA ALA A 42 11.94 13.42 -3.27
C ALA A 42 11.65 14.52 -2.23
N LEU A 43 10.62 14.32 -1.43
CA LEU A 43 10.11 15.29 -0.46
C LEU A 43 9.93 14.62 0.92
N PRO A 44 10.02 15.39 2.02
CA PRO A 44 9.70 14.87 3.35
C PRO A 44 8.30 14.29 3.43
N MET A 45 8.16 13.09 4.00
CA MET A 45 6.86 12.46 4.21
C MET A 45 6.01 13.36 5.11
N THR A 46 4.87 13.79 4.57
CA THR A 46 3.92 14.63 5.30
C THR A 46 2.69 13.81 5.64
N PHE A 47 2.25 13.89 6.90
CA PHE A 47 0.99 13.31 7.33
C PHE A 47 -0.13 14.35 7.25
N PRO A 48 -1.30 14.02 6.69
CA PRO A 48 -2.34 15.02 6.47
C PRO A 48 -2.89 15.63 7.77
N ALA A 49 -2.85 14.93 8.91
CA ALA A 49 -3.25 15.48 10.20
C ALA A 49 -2.12 16.20 10.95
N GLY A 50 -0.91 16.27 10.36
CA GLY A 50 0.25 16.93 10.96
C GLY A 50 0.55 16.43 12.37
N THR A 51 0.57 17.33 13.34
CA THR A 51 0.84 17.01 14.75
C THR A 51 -0.27 16.22 15.43
N ALA A 52 -1.46 16.13 14.84
CA ALA A 52 -2.57 15.33 15.34
C ALA A 52 -2.50 13.86 14.88
N THR A 53 -1.48 13.48 14.10
CA THR A 53 -1.25 12.10 13.71
C THR A 53 -0.87 11.24 14.91
N ILE A 54 -1.58 10.12 15.06
CA ILE A 54 -1.43 9.19 16.18
C ILE A 54 -1.18 7.77 15.67
N ALA A 55 -0.61 6.92 16.52
CA ALA A 55 -0.33 5.54 16.18
C ALA A 55 -0.51 4.56 17.34
N LYS A 56 -0.57 3.27 16.98
CA LYS A 56 -0.44 2.12 17.88
C LYS A 56 0.49 1.07 17.26
N GLN A 57 1.23 0.37 18.11
CA GLN A 57 1.94 -0.83 17.70
C GLN A 57 0.98 -1.98 17.42
N ARG A 58 1.40 -2.90 16.55
CA ARG A 58 0.59 -4.05 16.10
C ARG A 58 0.14 -5.00 17.19
N ASP A 59 0.90 -5.15 18.26
CA ASP A 59 0.56 -5.99 19.42
C ASP A 59 -0.35 -5.26 20.42
N GLN A 60 -0.51 -3.94 20.27
CA GLN A 60 -1.32 -3.08 21.15
C GLN A 60 -2.66 -2.65 20.54
N PHE A 61 -2.93 -2.93 19.26
CA PHE A 61 -4.12 -2.40 18.58
C PHE A 61 -5.44 -2.86 19.21
N ASN A 62 -5.55 -4.14 19.58
CA ASN A 62 -6.72 -4.70 20.27
C ASN A 62 -6.76 -4.38 21.76
N LYS A 63 -5.72 -3.74 22.31
CA LYS A 63 -5.66 -3.37 23.72
C LYS A 63 -6.33 -2.01 23.94
N PRO A 64 -6.95 -1.77 25.10
CA PRO A 64 -7.60 -0.50 25.42
C PRO A 64 -6.62 0.64 25.70
N THR A 65 -5.32 0.44 25.46
CA THR A 65 -4.32 1.51 25.55
C THR A 65 -4.68 2.64 24.59
N PRO A 66 -4.54 3.90 24.99
CA PRO A 66 -4.76 5.01 24.05
C PRO A 66 -3.66 5.01 22.98
N PRO A 67 -3.97 5.45 21.75
CA PRO A 67 -2.95 5.74 20.75
C PRO A 67 -2.05 6.89 21.22
N THR A 68 -0.81 6.93 20.75
CA THR A 68 0.17 7.99 21.07
C THR A 68 0.45 8.86 19.85
N PRO A 69 0.95 10.10 20.01
CA PRO A 69 1.49 10.86 18.89
C PRO A 69 2.49 10.02 18.10
N TYR A 70 2.37 10.04 16.77
CA TYR A 70 3.28 9.30 15.91
C TYR A 70 4.60 10.05 15.74
N MET A 71 5.71 9.34 15.90
CA MET A 71 7.03 9.80 15.52
C MET A 71 7.63 8.76 14.57
N ALA A 72 8.06 9.21 13.40
CA ALA A 72 8.72 8.33 12.45
C ALA A 72 10.03 7.78 13.06
N PRO A 73 10.31 6.48 12.97
CA PRO A 73 11.58 5.91 13.40
C PRO A 73 12.72 6.36 12.48
N SER A 74 13.96 6.30 12.96
CA SER A 74 15.18 6.53 12.15
C SER A 74 15.58 5.30 11.33
N THR A 75 14.59 4.59 10.79
CA THR A 75 14.74 3.40 9.95
C THR A 75 13.98 3.63 8.66
N TRP A 76 14.15 2.76 7.67
CA TRP A 76 13.25 2.78 6.52
C TRP A 76 11.82 2.49 6.96
N VAL A 77 10.85 3.17 6.34
CA VAL A 77 9.43 2.94 6.59
C VAL A 77 8.68 2.83 5.27
N ILE A 78 7.91 1.75 5.14
CA ILE A 78 6.91 1.60 4.10
C ILE A 78 5.57 1.99 4.70
N TYR A 79 4.93 3.02 4.16
CA TYR A 79 3.54 3.35 4.48
C TYR A 79 2.63 2.76 3.40
N ILE A 80 1.73 1.86 3.80
CA ILE A 80 0.58 1.49 2.98
C ILE A 80 -0.59 2.39 3.38
N ALA A 81 -0.93 3.35 2.53
CA ALA A 81 -2.11 4.18 2.71
C ALA A 81 -3.26 3.57 1.91
N SER A 82 -4.32 3.22 2.62
CA SER A 82 -5.46 2.51 2.04
C SER A 82 -6.77 3.24 2.35
N PRO A 83 -7.45 3.82 1.35
CA PRO A 83 -8.71 4.53 1.56
C PRO A 83 -9.89 3.59 1.81
N ALA A 84 -10.83 4.01 2.66
CA ALA A 84 -12.23 3.57 2.60
C ALA A 84 -13.05 4.33 1.54
N TRP A 85 -12.77 5.61 1.30
CA TRP A 85 -13.66 6.52 0.57
C TRP A 85 -13.84 6.27 -0.93
N THR A 86 -13.14 5.28 -1.50
CA THR A 86 -13.19 5.09 -2.95
C THR A 86 -14.28 4.12 -3.37
N SER A 87 -15.09 4.57 -4.33
CA SER A 87 -16.29 3.87 -4.82
C SER A 87 -15.98 2.76 -5.85
N GLY A 88 -14.71 2.38 -5.97
CA GLY A 88 -14.19 1.45 -6.97
C GLY A 88 -14.57 -0.01 -6.76
N GLY A 89 -15.60 -0.45 -7.50
CA GLY A 89 -15.72 -1.76 -8.17
C GLY A 89 -15.92 -3.03 -7.34
N LEU A 90 -15.35 -3.13 -6.13
CA LEU A 90 -15.68 -4.15 -5.14
C LEU A 90 -16.25 -3.47 -3.90
N THR A 91 -17.13 -4.15 -3.16
CA THR A 91 -17.43 -3.76 -1.79
C THR A 91 -16.11 -3.55 -1.06
N ILE A 92 -15.91 -2.34 -0.51
CA ILE A 92 -14.79 -1.86 0.31
C ILE A 92 -14.00 -2.95 1.06
N THR A 93 -14.70 -3.93 1.63
CA THR A 93 -14.17 -5.13 2.28
C THR A 93 -13.15 -5.91 1.44
N ARG A 94 -13.41 -6.18 0.15
CA ARG A 94 -12.50 -6.98 -0.71
C ARG A 94 -11.21 -6.22 -1.07
N ARG A 95 -11.30 -4.91 -1.30
CA ARG A 95 -10.11 -4.07 -1.53
C ARG A 95 -9.22 -4.09 -0.30
N LEU A 96 -9.80 -3.83 0.86
CA LEU A 96 -9.05 -3.76 2.11
C LEU A 96 -8.50 -5.10 2.57
N ALA A 97 -9.18 -6.20 2.26
CA ALA A 97 -8.62 -7.54 2.43
C ALA A 97 -7.41 -7.78 1.51
N SER A 98 -7.44 -7.33 0.26
CA SER A 98 -6.28 -7.40 -0.64
C SER A 98 -5.13 -6.51 -0.18
N ASP A 99 -5.43 -5.31 0.33
CA ASP A 99 -4.45 -4.39 0.91
C ASP A 99 -3.77 -5.02 2.12
N ALA A 100 -4.54 -5.70 2.98
CA ALA A 100 -4.01 -6.46 4.08
C ALA A 100 -3.13 -7.64 3.60
N ALA A 101 -3.54 -8.38 2.57
CA ALA A 101 -2.74 -9.47 2.01
C ALA A 101 -1.41 -8.98 1.40
N ALA A 102 -1.43 -7.82 0.75
CA ALA A 102 -0.21 -7.20 0.22
C ALA A 102 0.70 -6.73 1.35
N ALA A 103 0.17 -6.12 2.41
CA ALA A 103 0.93 -5.78 3.60
C ALA A 103 1.60 -7.02 4.23
N THR A 104 0.86 -8.12 4.39
CA THR A 104 1.40 -9.41 4.87
C THR A 104 2.51 -9.95 3.98
N SER A 105 2.41 -9.78 2.67
CA SER A 105 3.45 -10.22 1.73
C SER A 105 4.74 -9.41 1.88
N VAL A 106 4.63 -8.08 2.03
CA VAL A 106 5.77 -7.22 2.36
C VAL A 106 6.36 -7.63 3.71
N LYS A 107 5.52 -7.83 4.73
CA LYS A 107 5.98 -8.17 6.08
C LYS A 107 6.70 -9.53 6.13
N SER A 108 6.20 -10.50 5.37
CA SER A 108 6.86 -11.80 5.20
C SER A 108 8.20 -11.66 4.52
N PHE A 109 8.30 -10.91 3.41
CA PHE A 109 9.58 -10.59 2.78
C PHE A 109 10.57 -9.96 3.76
N LEU A 110 10.14 -8.98 4.57
CA LEU A 110 11.01 -8.36 5.58
C LEU A 110 11.49 -9.36 6.64
N ARG A 111 10.61 -10.23 7.13
CA ARG A 111 10.94 -11.24 8.14
C ARG A 111 11.87 -12.31 7.57
N ASP A 112 11.52 -12.88 6.43
CA ASP A 112 12.19 -14.03 5.84
C ASP A 112 13.61 -13.65 5.35
N ASN A 113 13.86 -12.36 5.10
CA ASN A 113 15.17 -11.81 4.76
C ASN A 113 15.85 -11.01 5.88
N LEU A 114 15.37 -11.13 7.12
CA LEU A 114 15.97 -10.50 8.32
C LEU A 114 16.12 -8.96 8.23
N LEU A 115 15.18 -8.30 7.55
CA LEU A 115 15.17 -6.84 7.36
C LEU A 115 14.34 -6.09 8.41
N THR A 116 13.70 -6.79 9.36
CA THR A 116 12.75 -6.20 10.32
C THR A 116 13.34 -5.14 11.24
N ASP A 117 14.67 -5.13 11.44
CA ASP A 117 15.36 -4.11 12.23
C ASP A 117 15.73 -2.86 11.42
N ARG A 118 15.76 -2.98 10.08
CA ARG A 118 16.13 -1.91 9.14
C ARG A 118 14.94 -1.25 8.48
N VAL A 119 13.83 -1.99 8.34
CA VAL A 119 12.63 -1.58 7.64
C VAL A 119 11.39 -1.87 8.49
N LYS A 120 10.54 -0.86 8.63
CA LYS A 120 9.21 -0.99 9.25
C LYS A 120 8.12 -0.86 8.20
N LEU A 121 7.00 -1.53 8.43
CA LEU A 121 5.79 -1.42 7.64
C LEU A 121 4.69 -0.79 8.50
N ALA A 122 4.05 0.24 7.99
CA ALA A 122 2.99 0.95 8.69
C ALA A 122 1.72 1.01 7.84
N TRP A 123 0.59 0.66 8.46
CA TRP A 123 -0.73 0.91 7.88
C TRP A 123 -1.14 2.35 8.19
N LEU A 124 -1.33 3.16 7.14
CA LEU A 124 -1.76 4.55 7.24
C LEU A 124 -3.25 4.68 6.90
N GLN A 125 -4.06 4.80 7.95
CA GLN A 125 -5.48 5.10 7.86
C GLN A 125 -5.68 6.61 7.78
N TYR A 126 -6.13 7.10 6.63
CA TYR A 126 -6.29 8.55 6.38
C TYR A 126 -7.72 8.98 6.10
N ASP A 127 -8.63 8.07 5.82
CA ASP A 127 -10.05 8.34 5.84
C ASP A 127 -10.61 8.11 7.27
N PRO A 128 -11.68 8.82 7.64
CA PRO A 128 -12.45 8.55 8.85
C PRO A 128 -12.91 7.11 8.87
N ASN A 129 -12.59 6.42 9.97
CA ASN A 129 -12.98 5.03 10.14
C ASN A 129 -14.52 4.93 10.13
N PRO A 130 -15.16 4.08 9.30
CA PRO A 130 -16.61 3.88 9.33
C PRO A 130 -17.10 3.38 10.69
N ALA A 131 -16.21 2.83 11.53
CA ALA A 131 -16.53 2.53 12.91
C ALA A 131 -16.89 3.79 13.74
N GLN A 132 -16.54 5.01 13.33
CA GLN A 132 -16.80 6.22 14.08
C GLN A 132 -18.31 6.56 14.13
N GLU A 133 -19.04 6.36 13.03
CA GLU A 133 -20.51 6.49 12.99
C GLU A 133 -21.20 5.38 13.81
N ILE A 134 -20.64 4.17 13.81
CA ILE A 134 -21.16 3.00 14.53
C ILE A 134 -20.80 3.04 16.03
N MET A 135 -19.69 3.69 16.40
CA MET A 135 -19.20 3.80 17.78
C MET A 135 -19.82 4.99 18.55
N GLY A 136 -20.53 5.91 17.87
CA GLY A 136 -21.16 7.09 18.47
C GLY A 136 -20.14 8.07 19.05
N ASP A 137 -20.53 8.86 20.06
CA ASP A 137 -19.68 9.85 20.77
C ASP A 137 -18.51 9.24 21.58
N LYS A 138 -18.16 7.98 21.34
CA LYS A 138 -16.97 7.37 21.95
C LYS A 138 -15.74 8.03 21.32
N PRO A 139 -14.92 8.75 22.10
CA PRO A 139 -13.73 9.40 21.57
C PRO A 139 -12.85 8.38 20.83
N VAL A 140 -12.21 8.82 19.75
CA VAL A 140 -11.18 8.06 18.99
C VAL A 140 -10.11 7.46 19.92
N SER A 141 -9.99 7.98 21.15
CA SER A 141 -9.22 7.40 22.26
C SER A 141 -9.56 5.95 22.63
N LYS A 142 -10.72 5.42 22.19
CA LYS A 142 -11.05 3.97 22.28
C LYS A 142 -10.56 3.14 21.09
N GLY A 143 -9.53 3.63 20.39
CA GLY A 143 -8.39 2.79 19.99
C GLY A 143 -8.56 1.91 18.77
N ASN A 144 -9.53 2.17 17.88
CA ASN A 144 -9.64 1.41 16.63
C ASN A 144 -9.12 2.19 15.42
N LEU A 145 -7.84 2.02 15.13
CA LEU A 145 -7.18 2.59 13.95
C LEU A 145 -7.34 1.70 12.70
N ILE A 146 -8.03 0.56 12.83
CA ILE A 146 -8.26 -0.41 11.76
C ILE A 146 -9.75 -0.43 11.43
N PRO A 147 -10.14 -0.57 10.15
CA PRO A 147 -11.52 -0.83 9.80
C PRO A 147 -12.09 -2.10 10.45
N LEU A 148 -13.33 -2.02 10.95
CA LEU A 148 -13.97 -3.08 11.75
C LEU A 148 -13.97 -4.46 11.07
N TYR A 149 -14.17 -4.54 9.76
CA TYR A 149 -14.21 -5.82 9.04
C TYR A 149 -12.84 -6.48 8.82
N LEU A 150 -11.73 -5.78 9.11
CA LEU A 150 -10.42 -6.41 9.17
C LEU A 150 -10.12 -6.96 10.58
N GLN A 151 -10.96 -6.68 11.58
CA GLN A 151 -10.83 -7.22 12.94
C GLN A 151 -11.34 -8.68 13.02
N PRO A 152 -10.81 -9.49 13.96
CA PRO A 152 -9.84 -9.17 15.02
C PRO A 152 -8.39 -9.29 14.59
N PHE A 153 -8.11 -9.66 13.34
CA PHE A 153 -6.76 -10.03 12.92
C PHE A 153 -5.94 -8.82 12.48
N GLY A 154 -6.53 -7.86 11.76
CA GLY A 154 -5.81 -6.70 11.20
C GLY A 154 -4.74 -7.10 10.18
N PRO A 155 -4.24 -6.16 9.35
CA PRO A 155 -3.09 -6.42 8.51
C PRO A 155 -1.82 -6.65 9.35
N ASP A 156 -0.88 -7.43 8.81
CA ASP A 156 0.40 -7.71 9.46
C ASP A 156 1.39 -6.56 9.17
N VAL A 157 1.53 -5.64 10.13
CA VAL A 157 2.33 -4.40 10.05
C VAL A 157 3.03 -4.16 11.39
N ASP A 158 3.96 -3.21 11.49
CA ASP A 158 4.56 -2.78 12.76
C ASP A 158 3.69 -1.76 13.50
N TYR A 159 3.11 -0.82 12.74
CA TYR A 159 2.32 0.28 13.27
C TYR A 159 1.01 0.45 12.52
N PHE A 160 -0.03 0.80 13.27
CA PHE A 160 -1.24 1.40 12.76
C PHE A 160 -1.18 2.89 13.03
N ILE A 161 -1.28 3.70 11.98
CA ILE A 161 -1.23 5.15 12.04
C ILE A 161 -2.59 5.67 11.61
N TYR A 162 -3.14 6.59 12.40
CA TYR A 162 -4.32 7.35 12.02
C TYR A 162 -3.94 8.81 11.81
N SER A 163 -4.17 9.27 10.59
CA SER A 163 -3.89 10.62 10.16
C SER A 163 -4.96 11.04 9.16
N PRO A 164 -6.11 11.54 9.62
CA PRO A 164 -7.21 11.88 8.73
C PRO A 164 -6.80 12.98 7.74
N ALA A 165 -7.24 12.84 6.49
CA ALA A 165 -7.23 13.86 5.46
C ALA A 165 -8.65 14.37 5.21
N GLU A 166 -8.74 15.64 4.84
CA GLU A 166 -10.01 16.25 4.43
C GLU A 166 -10.31 15.89 2.97
N ARG A 167 -11.49 15.33 2.67
CA ARG A 167 -11.92 15.13 1.28
C ARG A 167 -12.22 16.47 0.59
N PHE A 168 -12.86 17.37 1.33
CA PHE A 168 -13.21 18.72 0.89
C PHE A 168 -12.68 19.72 1.92
N SER A 169 -12.39 20.96 1.50
CA SER A 169 -11.86 21.98 2.41
C SER A 169 -12.79 22.20 3.61
N SER A 170 -12.33 21.91 4.82
CA SER A 170 -13.07 22.22 6.04
C SER A 170 -12.14 22.72 7.16
N ARG A 171 -12.24 24.00 7.50
CA ARG A 171 -11.70 24.62 8.73
C ARG A 171 -10.18 24.45 9.05
N GLY A 172 -9.39 23.79 8.19
CA GLY A 172 -7.92 23.86 8.21
C GLY A 172 -7.22 23.04 9.29
N GLN A 173 -7.83 21.94 9.77
CA GLN A 173 -7.19 21.09 10.79
C GLN A 173 -6.36 19.96 10.19
N SER A 174 -6.59 19.61 8.93
CA SER A 174 -5.81 18.63 8.18
C SER A 174 -5.63 19.07 6.73
N LEU A 175 -4.65 18.49 6.04
CA LEU A 175 -4.49 18.66 4.61
C LEU A 175 -5.67 18.05 3.87
N ARG A 176 -6.08 18.70 2.78
CA ARG A 176 -6.95 18.03 1.82
C ARG A 176 -6.23 16.87 1.17
N PHE A 177 -6.99 15.85 0.76
CA PHE A 177 -6.43 14.67 0.11
C PHE A 177 -5.57 15.04 -1.12
N ASP A 178 -6.06 15.95 -1.97
CA ASP A 178 -5.33 16.39 -3.15
C ASP A 178 -4.01 17.09 -2.78
N GLN A 179 -4.03 17.97 -1.79
CA GLN A 179 -2.84 18.68 -1.29
C GLN A 179 -1.80 17.73 -0.70
N TRP A 180 -2.24 16.64 -0.07
CA TRP A 180 -1.36 15.64 0.50
C TRP A 180 -0.70 14.77 -0.58
N VAL A 181 -1.46 14.35 -1.59
CA VAL A 181 -1.03 13.35 -2.58
C VAL A 181 -0.27 13.98 -3.75
N LYS A 182 -0.75 15.13 -4.27
CA LYS A 182 -0.17 15.79 -5.46
C LYS A 182 1.35 15.96 -5.43
N PRO A 183 1.99 16.33 -4.31
CA PRO A 183 3.45 16.51 -4.27
C PRO A 183 4.25 15.28 -4.70
N TYR A 184 3.68 14.09 -4.56
CA TYR A 184 4.35 12.82 -4.83
C TYR A 184 3.96 12.19 -6.18
N LEU A 185 3.06 12.82 -6.93
CA LEU A 185 2.66 12.34 -8.26
C LEU A 185 3.72 12.68 -9.30
N SER A 186 4.16 11.69 -10.07
CA SER A 186 5.27 11.85 -11.02
C SER A 186 4.99 12.79 -12.18
N PHE A 187 3.71 12.97 -12.53
CA PHE A 187 3.22 13.88 -13.56
C PHE A 187 2.88 15.27 -13.01
N ALA A 188 2.86 15.46 -11.69
CA ALA A 188 2.59 16.74 -11.08
C ALA A 188 3.89 17.55 -10.92
N ARG A 189 3.79 18.87 -11.10
CA ARG A 189 4.89 19.82 -11.00
C ARG A 189 4.49 21.01 -10.13
N PRO A 190 5.42 21.55 -9.32
CA PRO A 190 5.13 22.70 -8.49
C PRO A 190 4.90 23.94 -9.37
N GLN A 191 3.84 24.69 -9.07
CA GLN A 191 3.54 25.99 -9.67
C GLN A 191 2.99 26.92 -8.57
N GLY A 192 3.85 27.79 -8.04
CA GLY A 192 3.52 28.58 -6.85
C GLY A 192 3.30 27.68 -5.65
N ASP A 193 2.17 27.87 -4.95
CA ASP A 193 1.78 27.09 -3.77
C ASP A 193 1.01 25.80 -4.12
N GLU A 194 0.85 25.49 -5.41
CA GLU A 194 0.10 24.33 -5.89
C GLU A 194 0.95 23.38 -6.73
N PHE A 195 0.37 22.19 -6.98
CA PHE A 195 0.92 21.20 -7.90
C PHE A 195 -0.05 21.04 -9.08
N VAL A 196 0.47 21.27 -10.28
CA VAL A 196 -0.28 21.22 -11.55
C VAL A 196 0.24 20.11 -12.44
N THR A 197 -0.51 19.76 -13.49
CA THR A 197 -0.07 18.82 -14.51
C THR A 197 -0.35 19.38 -15.91
N GLU A 198 0.53 19.08 -16.85
CA GLU A 198 0.31 19.33 -18.29
C GLU A 198 -0.29 18.11 -19.00
N ASP A 199 -0.44 16.99 -18.30
CA ASP A 199 -1.03 15.76 -18.84
C ASP A 199 -2.53 15.96 -19.11
N LYS A 200 -2.88 15.98 -20.41
CA LYS A 200 -4.25 16.15 -20.88
C LYS A 200 -5.20 15.08 -20.35
N PHE A 201 -4.74 13.86 -20.11
CA PHE A 201 -5.57 12.81 -19.53
C PHE A 201 -6.00 13.22 -18.12
N HIS A 202 -5.04 13.54 -17.24
CA HIS A 202 -5.32 13.93 -15.86
C HIS A 202 -6.14 15.22 -15.77
N LEU A 203 -5.85 16.20 -16.62
CA LEU A 203 -6.66 17.42 -16.73
C LEU A 203 -8.10 17.11 -17.11
N SER A 204 -8.33 16.30 -18.16
CA SER A 204 -9.68 15.94 -18.62
C SER A 204 -10.49 15.16 -17.59
N LYS A 205 -9.82 14.45 -16.68
CA LYS A 205 -10.46 13.68 -15.62
C LYS A 205 -10.77 14.50 -14.37
N GLY A 206 -10.30 15.75 -14.30
CA GLY A 206 -10.62 16.67 -13.20
C GLY A 206 -9.51 16.82 -12.15
N PHE A 207 -8.25 16.54 -12.48
CA PHE A 207 -7.11 16.74 -11.57
C PHE A 207 -7.08 18.13 -10.90
N SER A 208 -7.41 19.17 -11.66
CA SER A 208 -7.39 20.56 -11.19
C SER A 208 -8.63 20.94 -10.36
N ASP A 209 -9.69 20.13 -10.39
CA ASP A 209 -10.91 20.37 -9.62
C ASP A 209 -10.95 19.45 -8.40
N VAL A 210 -10.82 20.04 -7.21
CA VAL A 210 -10.88 19.30 -5.94
C VAL A 210 -12.23 18.60 -5.73
N ASN A 211 -13.32 19.10 -6.33
CA ASN A 211 -14.65 18.51 -6.21
C ASN A 211 -14.92 17.41 -7.25
N SER A 212 -13.98 17.16 -8.15
CA SER A 212 -14.10 16.10 -9.14
C SER A 212 -14.01 14.71 -8.49
N ASP A 213 -14.73 13.76 -9.07
CA ASP A 213 -14.61 12.31 -8.82
C ASP A 213 -13.17 11.79 -9.02
N TYR A 214 -12.30 12.55 -9.71
CA TYR A 214 -10.89 12.22 -9.87
C TYR A 214 -10.21 11.83 -8.56
N TRP A 215 -10.52 12.56 -7.49
CA TRP A 215 -9.92 12.37 -6.17
C TRP A 215 -10.60 11.27 -5.34
N ASP A 216 -11.67 10.66 -5.85
CA ASP A 216 -12.41 9.55 -5.23
C ASP A 216 -12.02 8.17 -5.80
N ASP A 217 -11.14 8.12 -6.79
CA ASP A 217 -10.82 6.88 -7.54
C ASP A 217 -9.36 6.42 -7.38
N TRP A 218 -8.74 6.79 -6.26
CA TRP A 218 -7.42 6.31 -5.86
C TRP A 218 -7.55 5.12 -4.92
N SER A 219 -6.89 4.01 -5.21
CA SER A 219 -6.92 2.85 -4.31
C SER A 219 -5.71 2.86 -3.38
N ARG A 220 -4.92 1.79 -3.36
CA ARG A 220 -3.75 1.66 -2.50
C ARG A 220 -2.65 2.61 -2.95
N ILE A 221 -2.06 3.29 -1.97
CA ILE A 221 -0.88 4.12 -2.14
C ILE A 221 0.25 3.53 -1.29
N TRP A 222 1.43 3.40 -1.87
CA TRP A 222 2.65 3.04 -1.16
C TRP A 222 3.55 4.26 -1.09
N PHE A 223 4.06 4.61 0.09
CA PHE A 223 5.17 5.53 0.26
C PHE A 223 6.36 4.76 0.82
N ILE A 224 7.51 4.88 0.17
CA ILE A 224 8.78 4.29 0.60
C ILE A 224 9.65 5.42 1.11
N VAL A 225 9.94 5.39 2.40
CA VAL A 225 10.55 6.51 3.12
C VAL A 225 11.88 6.07 3.71
N ASN A 226 12.92 6.83 3.44
CA ASN A 226 14.26 6.57 3.95
C ASN A 226 14.40 7.00 5.42
N PRO A 227 15.53 6.68 6.10
CA PRO A 227 15.75 7.04 7.51
C PRO A 227 15.74 8.54 7.79
N GLU A 228 15.99 9.39 6.78
CA GLU A 228 15.92 10.84 6.87
C GLU A 228 14.47 11.39 6.77
N GLY A 229 13.49 10.52 6.54
CA GLY A 229 12.09 10.89 6.42
C GLY A 229 11.68 11.37 5.02
N ILE A 230 12.51 11.15 4.00
CA ILE A 230 12.26 11.53 2.61
C ILE A 230 11.58 10.38 1.87
N VAL A 231 10.49 10.68 1.16
CA VAL A 231 9.83 9.75 0.25
C VAL A 231 10.73 9.57 -0.99
N VAL A 232 11.28 8.38 -1.17
CA VAL A 232 12.15 8.05 -2.32
C VAL A 232 11.40 7.37 -3.45
N ASP A 233 10.29 6.70 -3.13
CA ASP A 233 9.33 6.18 -4.10
C ASP A 233 7.92 6.32 -3.53
N ALA A 234 6.97 6.65 -4.40
CA ALA A 234 5.54 6.64 -4.09
C ALA A 234 4.72 6.06 -5.25
N TYR A 235 4.07 4.93 -5.01
CA TYR A 235 3.30 4.21 -6.01
C TYR A 235 1.81 4.38 -5.77
N PHE A 236 1.13 4.91 -6.78
CA PHE A 236 -0.29 5.23 -6.70
C PHE A 236 -1.08 4.38 -7.66
N SER A 237 -2.11 3.71 -7.14
CA SER A 237 -3.06 2.96 -7.96
C SER A 237 -4.24 3.89 -8.28
N ASN A 238 -4.30 4.47 -9.48
CA ASN A 238 -5.26 5.51 -9.85
C ASN A 238 -6.13 5.15 -11.07
N LEU A 239 -6.95 6.13 -11.46
CA LEU A 239 -7.71 6.16 -12.70
C LEU A 239 -6.84 5.85 -13.91
N GLY A 240 -7.17 4.79 -14.65
CA GLY A 240 -6.53 4.45 -15.91
C GLY A 240 -5.69 3.17 -15.89
N SER A 241 -5.17 2.75 -14.72
CA SER A 241 -4.30 1.56 -14.67
C SER A 241 -5.08 0.25 -14.54
N GLY A 242 -6.30 0.29 -13.98
CA GLY A 242 -7.10 -0.91 -13.65
C GLY A 242 -6.37 -1.91 -12.73
N LYS A 243 -5.24 -1.51 -12.15
CA LYS A 243 -4.32 -2.38 -11.40
C LYS A 243 -4.00 -1.73 -10.08
N THR A 244 -4.30 -2.43 -8.98
CA THR A 244 -3.80 -2.07 -7.67
C THR A 244 -2.44 -2.69 -7.51
N TYR A 245 -1.42 -1.86 -7.33
CA TYR A 245 -0.06 -2.36 -7.16
C TYR A 245 0.03 -3.20 -5.89
N GLY A 246 0.35 -4.48 -6.09
CA GLY A 246 0.57 -5.47 -5.05
C GLY A 246 1.77 -5.13 -4.17
N SER A 247 2.31 -6.14 -3.50
CA SER A 247 3.57 -6.05 -2.77
C SER A 247 4.80 -5.96 -3.67
N ILE A 248 4.67 -6.15 -4.99
CA ILE A 248 5.78 -6.09 -5.95
C ILE A 248 6.51 -4.75 -5.88
N ARG A 249 5.80 -3.63 -6.01
CA ARG A 249 6.39 -2.28 -6.03
C ARG A 249 7.18 -1.94 -4.78
N PRO A 250 6.62 -2.04 -3.55
CA PRO A 250 7.39 -1.74 -2.35
C PRO A 250 8.57 -2.70 -2.13
N ILE A 251 8.42 -4.00 -2.44
CA ILE A 251 9.53 -4.96 -2.31
C ILE A 251 10.66 -4.61 -3.28
N ASN A 252 10.35 -4.32 -4.54
CA ASN A 252 11.37 -4.02 -5.54
C ASN A 252 12.07 -2.67 -5.28
N SER A 253 11.33 -1.68 -4.79
CA SER A 253 11.91 -0.41 -4.31
C SER A 253 12.89 -0.64 -3.15
N LEU A 254 12.59 -1.54 -2.20
CA LEU A 254 13.55 -1.90 -1.15
C LEU A 254 14.79 -2.61 -1.71
N ILE A 255 14.63 -3.52 -2.66
CA ILE A 255 15.76 -4.21 -3.31
C ILE A 255 16.73 -3.17 -3.89
N HIS A 256 16.19 -2.21 -4.65
CA HIS A 256 16.94 -1.11 -5.23
C HIS A 256 17.61 -0.22 -4.16
N HIS A 257 16.82 0.42 -3.31
CA HIS A 257 17.33 1.46 -2.39
C HIS A 257 18.21 0.92 -1.26
N LEU A 258 18.02 -0.34 -0.86
CA LEU A 258 18.88 -1.00 0.13
C LEU A 258 20.04 -1.77 -0.52
N ASN A 259 20.14 -1.76 -1.85
CA ASN A 259 21.13 -2.48 -2.65
C ASN A 259 21.20 -3.97 -2.25
N LEU A 260 20.04 -4.63 -2.24
CA LEU A 260 19.91 -6.03 -1.83
C LEU A 260 20.22 -6.97 -3.00
N ASP A 261 20.96 -8.03 -2.71
CA ASP A 261 21.23 -9.08 -3.68
C ASP A 261 20.01 -9.99 -3.83
N SER A 262 19.14 -9.68 -4.80
CA SER A 262 17.87 -10.35 -5.02
C SER A 262 17.97 -11.84 -5.30
N GLU A 263 19.10 -12.33 -5.83
CA GLU A 263 19.33 -13.76 -6.08
C GLU A 263 19.41 -14.55 -4.77
N LYS A 264 19.87 -13.91 -3.70
CA LYS A 264 19.99 -14.49 -2.35
C LYS A 264 18.75 -14.28 -1.48
N MET A 265 17.72 -13.60 -2.00
CA MET A 265 16.54 -13.26 -1.22
C MET A 265 15.43 -14.29 -1.33
N ILE A 266 14.75 -14.52 -0.21
CA ILE A 266 13.49 -15.27 -0.17
C ILE A 266 12.37 -14.32 -0.59
N ILE A 267 11.98 -14.39 -1.87
CA ILE A 267 10.85 -13.61 -2.41
C ILE A 267 9.77 -14.61 -2.83
N PRO A 268 8.63 -14.66 -2.13
CA PRO A 268 7.54 -15.56 -2.52
C PRO A 268 6.94 -15.14 -3.86
N GLN A 269 6.13 -16.00 -4.48
CA GLN A 269 5.34 -15.59 -5.63
C GLN A 269 4.37 -14.48 -5.21
N LEU A 270 4.52 -13.31 -5.82
CA LEU A 270 3.66 -12.15 -5.58
C LEU A 270 2.60 -12.07 -6.68
N VAL A 271 1.42 -11.56 -6.32
CA VAL A 271 0.29 -11.40 -7.23
C VAL A 271 -0.14 -9.95 -7.24
N GLU A 272 -0.23 -9.34 -8.42
CA GLU A 272 -0.92 -8.06 -8.60
C GLU A 272 -2.40 -8.31 -8.88
N HIS A 273 -3.26 -7.58 -8.17
CA HIS A 273 -4.70 -7.65 -8.39
C HIS A 273 -5.13 -6.52 -9.32
N SER A 274 -5.85 -6.89 -10.38
CA SER A 274 -6.55 -5.92 -11.23
C SER A 274 -7.90 -5.58 -10.59
N TYR A 275 -8.18 -4.29 -10.42
CA TYR A 275 -9.46 -3.78 -9.96
C TYR A 275 -10.06 -2.91 -11.06
N ILE A 276 -11.34 -3.13 -11.36
CA ILE A 276 -12.11 -2.24 -12.22
C ILE A 276 -12.35 -0.95 -11.43
N SER A 277 -11.49 0.04 -11.65
CA SER A 277 -11.84 1.44 -11.35
C SER A 277 -13.05 1.79 -12.22
N LYS A 278 -14.03 2.53 -11.67
CA LYS A 278 -15.26 2.90 -12.38
C LYS A 278 -15.02 3.64 -13.71
N TYR A 279 -13.80 4.07 -13.99
CA TYR A 279 -13.41 4.79 -15.21
C TYR A 279 -12.49 4.03 -16.17
N THR A 280 -12.14 2.78 -15.91
CA THR A 280 -11.39 1.94 -16.86
C THR A 280 -11.86 0.50 -16.64
N PRO A 281 -12.66 -0.14 -17.53
CA PRO A 281 -12.59 -0.13 -19.00
C PRO A 281 -13.85 0.17 -19.86
N PRO A 282 -15.04 0.63 -19.41
CA PRO A 282 -16.14 0.84 -20.38
C PRO A 282 -16.00 2.11 -21.23
N TYR A 283 -15.20 3.11 -20.82
CA TYR A 283 -15.09 4.39 -21.54
C TYR A 283 -14.27 4.30 -22.83
N TRP A 284 -13.20 3.49 -22.86
CA TRP A 284 -12.42 3.31 -24.10
C TRP A 284 -13.15 2.42 -25.10
N ASP A 285 -13.87 1.40 -24.63
CA ASP A 285 -14.72 0.57 -25.47
C ASP A 285 -15.87 1.41 -26.08
N GLN A 286 -16.44 2.33 -25.30
CA GLN A 286 -17.48 3.25 -25.77
C GLN A 286 -16.93 4.32 -26.73
N VAL A 287 -15.74 4.89 -26.48
CA VAL A 287 -15.10 5.82 -27.42
C VAL A 287 -14.71 5.10 -28.72
N VAL A 288 -14.27 3.84 -28.66
CA VAL A 288 -13.95 3.03 -29.84
C VAL A 288 -15.21 2.64 -30.60
N GLU A 289 -16.31 2.24 -29.93
CA GLU A 289 -17.61 2.01 -30.57
C GLU A 289 -18.17 3.29 -31.22
N GLU A 290 -18.19 4.41 -30.49
CA GLU A 290 -18.73 5.69 -30.99
C GLU A 290 -17.87 6.27 -32.13
N SER A 291 -16.54 6.09 -32.08
CA SER A 291 -15.65 6.53 -33.17
C SER A 291 -15.63 5.58 -34.37
N LEU A 292 -15.82 4.27 -34.17
CA LEU A 292 -16.08 3.31 -35.27
C LEU A 292 -17.42 3.58 -35.93
N ASP A 293 -18.47 3.87 -35.17
CA ASP A 293 -19.81 4.13 -35.71
C ASP A 293 -19.86 5.47 -36.48
N LEU A 294 -19.14 6.50 -36.02
CA LEU A 294 -18.94 7.76 -36.76
C LEU A 294 -18.16 7.58 -38.08
N TYR A 295 -17.23 6.62 -38.14
CA TYR A 295 -16.46 6.31 -39.35
C TYR A 295 -17.21 5.40 -40.32
N LEU A 296 -18.05 4.49 -39.81
CA LEU A 296 -18.80 3.51 -40.60
C LEU A 296 -20.17 4.04 -41.04
N ASN A 297 -20.76 5.00 -40.32
CA ASN A 297 -22.06 5.63 -40.62
C ASN A 297 -22.01 7.17 -40.55
N PRO A 298 -21.30 7.85 -41.47
CA PRO A 298 -21.05 9.30 -41.38
C PRO A 298 -22.27 10.23 -41.65
N GLN A 299 -23.50 9.72 -41.76
CA GLN A 299 -24.70 10.51 -42.14
C GLN A 299 -25.89 10.40 -41.17
N GLY A 300 -25.63 10.36 -39.86
CA GLY A 300 -26.68 10.28 -38.85
C GLY A 300 -26.71 11.45 -37.86
N ASN A 301 -26.89 12.69 -38.34
CA ASN A 301 -27.42 13.83 -37.56
C ASN A 301 -28.25 14.73 -38.47
#